data_AF-A0A315ALP8-F1
#
_entry.id   AF-A0A315ALP8-F1
#
_cell.length_a   1.000
_cell.length_b   1.000
_cell.length_c   1.000
_cell.angle_alpha   90.00
_cell.angle_beta   90.00
_cell.angle_gamma   90.00
#
_symmetry.space_group_name_H-M   'P 1'
#
loop_
_entity.id
_entity.type
_entity.pdbx_description
1 polymer ?
#
loop_
_entity_poly.entity_id
_entity_poly.type
_entity_poly.pdbx_seq_one_letter_code
_entity_poly.pdbx_strand_id
1 'polypeptide(L)'
;MTTTVKLTENLENALRMRCAQEGRSLSEVMRDALTAYLAQPAATPSAWDLGEGVFGRFAGPVDLAENRKNEWAQALQAKHESRS
;
A
#
# COMPACT_ATOMS: atom_id res chain seq x y z
N MET A 1 -12.94 14.86 24.58
CA MET A 1 -13.97 14.95 23.53
C MET A 1 -14.65 13.58 23.40
N THR A 2 -15.96 13.51 23.17
CA THR A 2 -16.71 12.25 23.03
C THR A 2 -17.14 12.04 21.60
N THR A 3 -16.90 10.86 21.05
CA THR A 3 -17.31 10.44 19.70
C THR A 3 -18.10 9.14 19.80
N THR A 4 -19.29 9.10 19.23
CA THR A 4 -20.16 7.90 19.24
C THR A 4 -20.06 7.20 17.90
N VAL A 5 -19.69 5.91 17.92
CA VAL A 5 -19.55 5.07 16.72
C VAL A 5 -20.45 3.84 16.89
N LYS A 6 -21.25 3.53 15.88
CA LYS A 6 -22.03 2.28 15.84
C LYS A 6 -21.10 1.14 15.41
N LEU A 7 -20.99 0.12 16.26
CA LEU A 7 -20.25 -1.09 15.95
C LEU A 7 -21.19 -2.12 15.33
N THR A 8 -20.65 -3.00 14.49
CA THR A 8 -21.39 -4.18 14.05
C THR A 8 -21.50 -5.18 15.21
N GLU A 9 -22.57 -5.97 15.23
CA GLU A 9 -22.84 -6.93 16.32
C GLU A 9 -21.67 -7.90 16.53
N ASN A 10 -21.04 -8.36 15.45
CA ASN A 10 -19.88 -9.26 15.52
C ASN A 10 -18.68 -8.60 16.24
N LEU A 11 -18.41 -7.33 15.94
CA LEU A 11 -17.29 -6.62 16.52
C LEU A 11 -17.56 -6.26 17.99
N GLU A 12 -18.80 -5.90 18.32
CA GLU A 12 -19.21 -5.67 19.71
C GLU A 12 -19.04 -6.94 20.56
N ASN A 13 -19.50 -8.09 20.06
CA ASN A 13 -19.38 -9.37 20.76
C ASN A 13 -17.91 -9.75 20.99
N ALA A 14 -17.07 -9.61 19.96
CA ALA A 14 -15.64 -9.86 20.09
C ALA A 14 -14.98 -8.94 21.13
N LEU A 15 -15.35 -7.66 21.15
CA LEU A 15 -14.81 -6.70 22.12
C LEU A 15 -15.25 -7.02 23.54
N ARG A 16 -16.53 -7.36 23.74
CA ARG A 16 -17.08 -7.77 25.05
C ARG A 16 -16.41 -9.03 25.58
N MET A 17 -16.23 -10.04 24.74
CA MET A 17 -15.51 -11.27 25.12
C MET A 17 -14.09 -10.96 25.58
N ARG A 18 -13.37 -10.11 24.83
CA ARG A 18 -11.99 -9.75 25.17
C ARG A 18 -11.90 -8.91 26.45
N CYS A 19 -12.83 -7.97 26.65
CA CYS A 19 -12.91 -7.21 27.90
C CYS A 19 -13.19 -8.12 29.10
N ALA A 20 -14.06 -9.12 28.95
CA ALA A 20 -14.36 -10.09 30.01
C ALA A 20 -13.14 -10.97 30.34
N GLN A 21 -12.33 -11.35 29.34
CA GLN A 21 -11.11 -12.13 29.54
C GLN A 21 -9.98 -11.32 30.20
N GLU A 22 -9.82 -10.05 29.80
CA GLU A 22 -8.75 -9.19 30.32
C GLU A 22 -9.14 -8.47 31.63
N GLY A 23 -10.42 -8.49 32.02
CA GLY A 23 -10.94 -7.77 33.19
C GLY A 23 -10.90 -6.24 33.03
N ARG A 24 -10.86 -5.76 31.79
CA ARG A 24 -10.69 -4.34 31.45
C ARG A 24 -12.00 -3.71 31.00
N SER A 25 -12.12 -2.40 31.14
CA SER A 25 -13.30 -1.70 30.64
C SER A 25 -13.28 -1.57 29.12
N LEU A 26 -14.47 -1.61 28.50
CA LEU A 26 -14.64 -1.44 27.05
C LEU A 26 -13.96 -0.15 26.54
N SER A 27 -14.11 0.94 27.30
CA SER A 27 -13.55 2.25 26.97
C SER A 27 -12.02 2.29 26.99
N GLU A 28 -11.38 1.56 27.91
CA GLU A 28 -9.92 1.45 27.95
C GLU A 28 -9.38 0.65 26.77
N VAL A 29 -9.99 -0.50 26.48
CA VAL A 29 -9.60 -1.33 25.33
C VAL A 29 -9.77 -0.57 24.01
N MET A 30 -10.89 0.15 23.85
CA MET A 30 -11.12 1.00 22.67
C MET A 30 -10.09 2.13 22.55
N ARG A 31 -9.74 2.78 23.65
CA ARG A 31 -8.75 3.87 23.65
C ARG A 31 -7.37 3.35 23.25
N ASP A 32 -6.93 2.25 23.85
CA ASP A 32 -5.62 1.66 23.56
C ASP A 32 -5.54 1.17 22.11
N ALA A 33 -6.59 0.52 21.62
CA ALA A 33 -6.66 0.08 20.23
C ALA A 33 -6.59 1.25 19.24
N LEU A 34 -7.30 2.35 19.52
CA LEU A 34 -7.23 3.57 18.71
C LEU A 34 -5.85 4.23 18.77
N THR A 35 -5.24 4.29 19.96
CA THR A 35 -3.88 4.81 20.13
C THR A 35 -2.87 3.97 19.37
N ALA A 36 -2.95 2.64 19.45
CA ALA A 36 -2.09 1.74 18.70
C ALA A 36 -2.28 1.88 17.18
N TYR A 37 -3.53 1.97 16.71
CA TYR A 37 -3.85 2.17 15.30
C TYR A 37 -3.29 3.48 14.74
N LEU A 38 -3.40 4.57 15.50
CA LEU A 38 -2.88 5.89 15.09
C LEU A 38 -1.36 6.02 15.25
N ALA A 39 -0.76 5.26 16.17
CA ALA A 39 0.69 5.17 16.31
C ALA A 39 1.33 4.35 15.19
N GLN A 40 0.54 3.52 14.49
CA GLN A 40 1.01 2.82 13.30
C GLN A 40 1.33 3.88 12.23
N PRO A 41 2.59 3.97 11.75
CA PRO A 41 2.89 4.83 10.62
C PRO A 41 1.99 4.40 9.47
N ALA A 42 1.36 5.37 8.80
CA ALA A 42 0.59 5.09 7.60
C ALA A 42 1.49 4.26 6.69
N ALA A 43 1.02 3.06 6.34
CA ALA A 43 1.66 2.20 5.35
C ALA A 43 1.46 2.84 3.97
N THR A 44 1.88 4.09 3.80
CA THR A 44 2.29 4.63 2.52
C THR A 44 3.48 3.79 2.11
N PRO A 45 3.34 2.92 1.10
CA PRO A 45 4.47 2.14 0.61
C PRO A 45 5.55 3.15 0.23
N SER A 46 6.75 2.95 0.72
CA SER A 46 7.87 3.82 0.39
C SER A 46 8.11 3.77 -1.13
N ALA A 47 8.75 4.79 -1.70
CA ALA A 47 9.10 4.77 -3.12
C ALA A 47 9.92 3.52 -3.50
N TRP A 48 10.65 2.95 -2.54
CA TRP A 48 11.32 1.67 -2.65
C TRP A 48 10.34 0.49 -2.74
N ASP A 49 9.38 0.39 -1.81
CA ASP A 49 8.37 -0.69 -1.81
C ASP A 49 7.51 -0.68 -3.08
N LEU A 50 7.20 0.51 -3.61
CA LEU A 50 6.48 0.65 -4.87
C LEU A 50 7.31 0.20 -6.09
N GLY A 51 8.63 0.30 -6.02
CA GLY A 51 9.51 0.01 -7.13
C GLY A 51 10.22 -1.34 -7.07
N GLU A 52 10.13 -2.09 -5.98
CA GLU A 52 10.80 -3.39 -5.78
C GLU A 52 10.57 -4.37 -6.95
N GLY A 53 9.37 -4.39 -7.54
CA GLY A 53 9.02 -5.25 -8.68
C GLY A 53 9.35 -4.69 -10.08
N VAL A 54 9.82 -3.45 -10.15
CA VAL A 54 10.04 -2.70 -11.40
C VAL A 54 11.51 -2.30 -11.57
N PHE A 55 12.21 -1.97 -10.49
CA PHE A 55 13.63 -1.63 -10.51
C PHE A 55 14.46 -2.81 -11.02
N GLY A 56 15.34 -2.56 -11.99
CA GLY A 56 16.24 -3.56 -12.57
C GLY A 56 15.58 -4.59 -13.49
N ARG A 57 14.25 -4.64 -13.58
CA ARG A 57 13.54 -5.58 -14.48
C ARG A 57 13.71 -5.21 -15.96
N PHE A 58 13.89 -3.93 -16.24
CA PHE A 58 14.13 -3.41 -17.58
C PHE A 58 15.39 -2.56 -17.55
N ALA A 59 16.35 -2.91 -18.38
CA ALA A 59 17.53 -2.09 -18.65
C ALA A 59 17.37 -1.51 -20.06
N GLY A 60 17.55 -0.20 -20.18
CA GLY A 60 17.57 0.51 -21.45
C GLY A 60 18.84 1.37 -21.55
N PRO A 61 19.15 1.87 -22.75
CA PRO A 61 20.18 2.88 -22.96
C PRO A 61 20.12 4.02 -21.93
N VAL A 62 21.29 4.48 -21.49
CA VAL A 62 21.42 5.52 -20.45
C VAL A 62 20.82 6.86 -20.89
N ASP A 63 20.77 7.08 -22.20
CA ASP A 63 20.22 8.26 -22.90
C ASP A 63 18.80 8.05 -23.42
N LEU A 64 18.12 6.95 -23.06
CA LEU A 64 16.80 6.61 -23.59
C LEU A 64 15.73 7.66 -23.25
N ALA A 65 15.92 8.42 -22.16
CA ALA A 65 15.07 9.56 -21.82
C ALA A 65 15.24 10.73 -22.81
N GLU A 66 16.45 10.94 -23.31
CA GLU A 66 16.79 12.03 -24.24
C GLU A 66 16.47 11.65 -25.69
N ASN A 67 16.79 10.41 -26.07
CA ASN A 67 16.67 9.89 -27.45
C ASN A 67 15.39 9.07 -27.71
N ARG A 68 14.41 9.12 -26.79
CA ARG A 68 13.18 8.31 -26.79
C ARG A 68 12.49 8.20 -28.17
N LYS A 69 12.38 9.31 -28.90
CA LYS A 69 11.69 9.35 -30.20
C LYS A 69 12.44 8.55 -31.27
N ASN A 70 13.77 8.64 -31.27
CA ASN A 70 14.62 7.98 -32.25
C ASN A 70 14.65 6.47 -31.98
N GLU A 71 14.82 6.08 -30.71
CA GLU A 71 14.75 4.69 -30.26
C GLU A 71 13.42 4.02 -30.63
N TRP A 72 12.30 4.74 -30.43
CA TRP A 72 10.98 4.22 -30.77
C TRP A 72 10.77 4.05 -32.27
N ALA A 73 11.23 5.01 -33.09
CA ALA A 73 11.17 4.92 -34.53
C ALA A 73 11.99 3.74 -35.08
N GLN A 74 13.19 3.50 -34.53
CA GLN A 74 14.02 2.36 -34.89
C GLN A 74 13.39 1.03 -34.49
N ALA A 75 12.83 0.92 -33.28
CA ALA A 75 12.14 -0.30 -32.84
C ALA A 75 10.92 -0.65 -33.70
N LEU A 76 10.17 0.37 -34.16
CA LEU A 76 9.06 0.20 -35.10
C LEU A 76 9.55 -0.30 -36.45
N GLN A 77 10.59 0.33 -37.00
CA GLN A 77 11.17 -0.04 -38.29
C GLN A 77 11.66 -1.49 -38.29
N ALA A 78 12.42 -1.90 -37.26
CA ALA A 78 12.89 -3.29 -37.11
C ALA A 78 11.73 -4.30 -37.03
N LYS A 79 10.62 -3.93 -36.36
CA LYS A 79 9.42 -4.78 -36.31
C LYS A 79 8.76 -4.92 -37.68
N HIS A 80 8.72 -3.86 -38.47
CA HIS A 80 8.18 -3.91 -39.83
C HIS A 80 9.02 -4.78 -40.75
N GLU A 81 10.35 -4.71 -40.65
CA GLU A 81 11.29 -5.54 -41.43
C GLU A 81 11.22 -7.02 -41.05
N SER A 82 11.00 -7.35 -39.77
CA SER A 82 10.80 -8.75 -39.34
C SER A 82 9.50 -9.41 -39.84
N ARG A 83 8.59 -8.62 -40.42
CA ARG A 83 7.26 -9.06 -40.89
C ARG A 83 7.16 -9.18 -42.41
N SER A 84 8.17 -8.72 -43.15
CA SER A 84 8.29 -8.84 -44.62
C SER A 84 9.11 -10.07 -44.99
#